data_AF-A0A392QN98-F1
#
_entry.id   AF-A0A392QN98-F1
#
_cell.length_a   1.000
_cell.length_b   1.000
_cell.length_c   1.000
_cell.angle_alpha   90.00
_cell.angle_beta   90.00
_cell.angle_gamma   90.00
#
_symmetry.space_group_name_H-M   'P 1'
#
loop_
_entity.id
_entity.type
_entity.pdbx_description
1 polymer ?
#
loop_
_entity_poly.entity_id
_entity_poly.type
_entity_poly.pdbx_seq_one_letter_code
_entity_poly.pdbx_strand_id
1 'polypeptide(L)'
;MIKRIFVFSGMAFDQASANSWETDYQAITRKFREKGYGSAVPQIVFWNLKDSRATPVPATQKGVALVSGFSKNLLTLFLDNEGDISPVEAMEAAIAGPEYQKLVVLD
;
A
#
# COMPACT_ATOMS: atom_id res chain seq x y z
N MET A 1 -14.19 5.77 -12.52
CA MET A 1 -13.63 4.43 -12.27
C MET A 1 -12.83 4.51 -10.97
N ILE A 2 -13.02 3.59 -10.03
CA ILE A 2 -12.29 3.62 -8.75
C ILE A 2 -10.83 3.23 -9.03
N LYS A 3 -9.88 4.13 -8.75
CA LYS A 3 -8.45 3.90 -8.99
C LYS A 3 -7.78 3.14 -7.84
N ARG A 4 -8.12 3.48 -6.59
CA ARG A 4 -7.49 2.95 -5.38
C ARG A 4 -8.50 2.72 -4.26
N ILE A 5 -8.28 1.67 -3.48
CA ILE A 5 -9.03 1.35 -2.26
C ILE A 5 -8.03 1.25 -1.10
N PHE A 6 -8.31 1.98 -0.01
CA PHE A 6 -7.58 1.86 1.25
C PHE A 6 -8.39 1.00 2.22
N VAL A 7 -7.75 0.00 2.81
CA VAL A 7 -8.36 -0.90 3.78
C VAL A 7 -7.60 -0.78 5.09
N PHE A 8 -8.15 0.01 6.02
CA PHE A 8 -7.59 0.21 7.36
C PHE A 8 -8.04 -0.92 8.29
N SER A 9 -7.09 -1.65 8.88
CA SER A 9 -7.33 -2.81 9.74
C SER A 9 -6.43 -2.78 10.98
N GLY A 10 -6.89 -3.38 12.08
CA GLY A 10 -6.10 -3.62 13.28
C GLY A 10 -5.48 -5.03 13.35
N MET A 11 -5.62 -5.84 12.29
CA MET A 11 -5.11 -7.21 12.19
C MET A 11 -4.41 -7.44 10.84
N ALA A 12 -3.45 -8.36 10.83
CA ALA A 12 -2.83 -8.84 9.61
C ALA A 12 -3.88 -9.54 8.73
N PHE A 13 -3.88 -9.20 7.44
CA PHE A 13 -4.93 -9.62 6.50
C PHE A 13 -4.84 -11.09 6.07
N ASP A 14 -3.72 -11.76 6.37
CA ASP A 14 -3.55 -13.19 6.19
C ASP A 14 -4.51 -14.03 7.06
N GLN A 15 -5.13 -13.44 8.08
CA GLN A 15 -6.16 -14.06 8.91
C GLN A 15 -7.60 -13.67 8.53
N ALA A 16 -7.79 -12.74 7.58
CA ALA A 16 -9.14 -12.27 7.22
C ALA A 16 -9.89 -13.29 6.35
N SER A 17 -9.16 -14.10 5.57
CA SER A 17 -9.69 -15.19 4.77
C SER A 17 -9.44 -16.53 5.47
N ALA A 18 -10.51 -17.30 5.70
CA ALA A 18 -10.41 -18.69 6.16
C ALA A 18 -9.91 -19.65 5.06
N ASN A 19 -9.70 -19.16 3.84
CA ASN A 19 -9.23 -19.95 2.70
C ASN A 19 -7.71 -19.81 2.57
N SER A 20 -6.98 -20.87 2.91
CA SER A 20 -5.51 -20.90 2.83
C SER A 20 -4.95 -21.00 1.40
N TRP A 21 -5.80 -21.25 0.40
CA TRP A 21 -5.37 -21.46 -0.99
C TRP A 21 -5.41 -20.22 -1.86
N GLU A 22 -6.18 -19.18 -1.47
CA GLU A 22 -6.37 -17.95 -2.24
C GLU A 22 -6.32 -16.75 -1.31
N THR A 23 -5.44 -15.79 -1.62
CA THR A 23 -5.42 -14.49 -0.92
C THR A 23 -6.62 -13.63 -1.31
N ASP A 24 -7.06 -12.73 -0.43
CA ASP A 24 -8.16 -11.82 -0.72
C ASP A 24 -7.95 -11.02 -2.03
N TYR A 25 -6.71 -10.63 -2.31
CA TYR A 25 -6.37 -9.93 -3.55
C TYR A 25 -6.56 -10.80 -4.81
N GLN A 26 -6.18 -12.08 -4.75
CA GLN A 26 -6.41 -13.01 -5.86
C GLN A 26 -7.91 -13.20 -6.10
N ALA A 27 -8.70 -13.37 -5.04
CA ALA A 27 -10.15 -13.50 -5.13
C ALA A 27 -10.81 -12.25 -5.75
N ILE A 28 -10.37 -11.04 -5.35
CA ILE A 28 -10.84 -9.78 -5.91
C ILE A 28 -10.50 -9.70 -7.40
N THR A 29 -9.25 -9.97 -7.75
CA THR A 29 -8.77 -9.92 -9.15
C THR A 29 -9.56 -10.87 -10.04
N ARG A 30 -9.83 -12.10 -9.57
CA ARG A 30 -10.65 -13.09 -10.27
C ARG A 30 -12.08 -12.60 -10.47
N LYS A 31 -12.75 -12.12 -9.41
CA LYS A 31 -14.13 -11.60 -9.48
C LYS A 31 -14.26 -10.43 -10.45
N PHE A 32 -13.29 -9.52 -10.46
CA PHE A 32 -13.26 -8.41 -11.43
C PHE A 32 -13.13 -8.93 -12.86
N ARG A 33 -12.24 -9.90 -13.11
CA ARG A 33 -12.05 -10.50 -14.43
C ARG A 33 -13.32 -11.22 -14.91
N GLU A 34 -13.98 -11.99 -14.06
CA GLU A 34 -15.24 -12.70 -14.36
C GLU A 34 -16.38 -11.76 -14.76
N LYS A 35 -16.35 -10.51 -14.27
CA LYS A 35 -17.35 -9.48 -14.59
C LYS A 35 -16.93 -8.59 -15.78
N GLY A 36 -15.82 -8.89 -16.44
CA GLY A 36 -15.30 -8.11 -17.58
C GLY A 36 -14.48 -6.88 -17.21
N TYR A 37 -14.18 -6.67 -15.92
CA TYR A 37 -13.42 -5.53 -15.39
C TYR A 37 -11.95 -5.87 -15.12
N GLY A 38 -11.38 -6.85 -15.82
CA GLY A 38 -10.02 -7.32 -15.57
C GLY A 38 -8.92 -6.26 -15.73
N SER A 39 -9.14 -5.25 -16.57
CA SER A 39 -8.24 -4.09 -16.76
C SER A 39 -8.50 -2.93 -15.79
N ALA A 40 -9.58 -3.02 -15.00
CA ALA A 40 -10.05 -1.98 -14.08
C ALA A 40 -10.03 -2.45 -12.62
N VAL A 41 -9.18 -3.43 -12.30
CA VAL A 41 -8.93 -3.85 -10.91
C VAL A 41 -8.25 -2.67 -10.19
N PRO A 42 -8.86 -2.11 -9.12
CA PRO A 42 -8.25 -1.01 -8.40
C PRO A 42 -6.99 -1.47 -7.67
N GLN A 43 -6.07 -0.53 -7.45
CA GLN A 43 -4.97 -0.75 -6.51
C GLN A 43 -5.53 -0.86 -5.09
N ILE A 44 -5.06 -1.84 -4.32
CA ILE A 44 -5.52 -2.06 -2.94
C ILE A 44 -4.36 -1.85 -1.98
N VAL A 45 -4.56 -0.93 -1.04
CA VAL A 45 -3.60 -0.61 0.01
C VAL A 45 -4.15 -1.13 1.32
N PHE A 46 -3.56 -2.20 1.83
CA PHE A 46 -3.88 -2.74 3.14
C PHE A 46 -3.04 -2.00 4.18
N TRP A 47 -3.70 -1.34 5.12
CA TRP A 47 -3.03 -0.53 6.13
C TRP A 47 -3.32 -1.08 7.53
N ASN A 48 -2.31 -1.69 8.14
CA ASN A 48 -2.38 -2.14 9.53
C ASN A 48 -2.08 -0.98 10.49
N LEU A 49 -3.09 -0.56 11.24
CA LEU A 49 -3.02 0.53 12.23
C LEU A 49 -2.60 0.04 13.62
N LYS A 50 -2.61 -1.27 13.87
CA LYS A 50 -2.16 -1.84 15.15
C LYS A 50 -0.66 -2.09 15.08
N ASP A 51 0.03 -1.83 16.19
CA ASP A 51 1.41 -2.24 16.41
C ASP A 51 1.46 -3.77 16.55
N SER A 52 1.42 -4.46 15.42
CA SER A 52 1.50 -5.91 15.33
C SER A 52 2.45 -6.30 14.21
N ARG A 53 3.11 -7.46 14.37
CA ARG A 53 4.01 -8.02 13.35
C ARG A 53 3.21 -8.25 12.07
N ALA A 54 3.31 -7.33 11.13
CA ALA A 54 2.72 -7.48 9.81
C ALA A 54 3.66 -8.33 8.94
N THR A 55 3.13 -9.36 8.30
CA THR A 55 3.88 -10.16 7.30
C THR A 55 4.08 -9.28 6.07
N PRO A 56 5.32 -8.87 5.72
CA PRO A 56 5.54 -7.95 4.61
C PRO A 56 5.09 -8.59 3.29
N VAL A 57 4.24 -7.89 2.54
CA VAL A 57 3.97 -8.25 1.14
C VAL A 57 5.22 -7.93 0.33
N PRO A 58 5.71 -8.84 -0.53
CA PRO A 58 6.83 -8.54 -1.41
C PRO A 58 6.52 -7.29 -2.25
N ALA A 59 7.44 -6.32 -2.25
CA ALA A 59 7.31 -5.08 -3.03
C ALA A 59 7.14 -5.31 -4.55
N THR A 60 7.25 -6.55 -5.01
CA THR A 60 7.13 -6.99 -6.40
C THR A 60 5.70 -7.23 -6.86
N GLN A 61 4.69 -7.22 -5.97
CA GLN A 61 3.30 -7.48 -6.36
C GLN A 61 2.58 -6.19 -6.82
N LYS A 62 2.54 -5.99 -8.14
CA LYS A 62 1.91 -4.82 -8.77
C LYS A 62 0.42 -4.73 -8.39
N GLY A 63 -0.02 -3.55 -7.95
CA GLY A 63 -1.41 -3.28 -7.58
C GLY A 63 -1.78 -3.56 -6.12
N VAL A 64 -0.84 -4.01 -5.28
CA VAL A 64 -1.02 -4.19 -3.84
C VAL A 64 0.09 -3.50 -3.06
N ALA A 65 -0.25 -2.82 -1.97
CA ALA A 65 0.71 -2.33 -1.00
C ALA A 65 0.25 -2.69 0.42
N LEU A 66 1.21 -3.01 1.30
CA LEU A 66 0.97 -3.17 2.73
C LEU A 66 1.71 -2.08 3.50
N VAL A 67 0.99 -1.34 4.34
CA VAL A 67 1.53 -0.27 5.18
C VAL A 67 1.27 -0.61 6.64
N SER A 68 2.26 -0.47 7.52
CA SER A 68 2.13 -0.69 8.96
C SER A 68 2.45 0.56 9.77
N GLY A 69 1.75 0.76 10.88
CA GLY A 69 1.93 1.92 11.76
C GLY A 69 1.15 3.14 11.29
N PHE A 70 0.95 4.13 12.16
CA PHE A 70 0.19 5.35 11.83
C PHE A 70 1.11 6.57 11.81
N SER A 71 1.14 7.26 10.67
CA SER A 71 1.76 8.58 10.53
C SER A 71 0.84 9.48 9.72
N LYS A 72 0.53 10.67 10.24
CA LYS A 72 -0.28 11.68 9.53
C LYS A 72 0.36 12.05 8.19
N ASN A 73 1.68 12.15 8.15
CA ASN A 73 2.41 12.52 6.94
C ASN A 73 2.35 11.41 5.88
N LEU A 74 2.42 10.13 6.29
CA LEU A 74 2.21 9.02 5.36
C LEU A 74 0.78 9.03 4.79
N LEU A 75 -0.22 9.33 5.62
CA LEU A 75 -1.62 9.36 5.16
C LEU A 75 -1.82 10.45 4.10
N THR A 76 -1.32 11.66 4.36
CA THR A 76 -1.35 12.77 3.40
C THR A 76 -0.64 12.39 2.10
N LEU A 77 0.58 11.84 2.20
CA LEU A 77 1.34 11.42 1.04
C LEU A 77 0.63 10.33 0.21
N PHE A 78 -0.06 9.38 0.85
CA PHE A 78 -0.81 8.34 0.13
C PHE A 78 -2.09 8.85 -0.53
N LEU A 79 -2.72 9.87 0.04
CA LEU A 79 -3.93 10.48 -0.49
C LEU A 79 -3.63 11.44 -1.65
N ASP A 80 -2.54 12.20 -1.55
CA ASP A 80 -2.14 13.20 -2.56
C ASP A 80 -1.48 12.56 -3.79
N ASN A 81 -0.91 11.37 -3.64
CA ASN A 81 -0.20 10.70 -4.72
C ASN A 81 -1.13 9.83 -5.57
N GLU A 82 -1.50 10.31 -6.76
CA GLU A 82 -2.33 9.56 -7.72
C GLU A 82 -1.58 8.39 -8.40
N GLY A 83 -0.25 8.35 -8.33
CA GLY A 83 0.63 7.36 -8.95
C GLY A 83 0.90 6.14 -8.06
N ASP A 84 1.68 5.17 -8.56
CA ASP A 84 2.05 3.98 -7.79
C ASP A 84 2.72 4.33 -6.45
N ILE A 85 2.41 3.55 -5.41
CA ILE A 85 2.99 3.74 -4.09
C ILE A 85 4.40 3.16 -4.08
N SER A 86 5.40 4.05 -4.10
CA SER A 86 6.81 3.70 -3.94
C SER A 86 7.35 4.23 -2.61
N PRO A 87 7.84 3.36 -1.70
CA PRO A 87 8.48 3.80 -0.46
C PRO A 87 9.68 4.72 -0.70
N VAL A 88 10.40 4.52 -1.81
CA VAL A 88 11.55 5.35 -2.18
C VAL A 88 11.08 6.73 -2.61
N GLU A 89 10.08 6.83 -3.48
CA GLU A 89 9.54 8.13 -3.90
C GLU A 89 8.90 8.87 -2.73
N ALA A 90 8.26 8.16 -1.81
CA ALA A 90 7.72 8.73 -0.58
C ALA A 90 8.82 9.30 0.33
N MET A 91 9.94 8.58 0.47
CA MET A 91 11.11 9.05 1.22
C MET A 91 11.73 10.28 0.56
N GLU A 92 11.98 10.23 -0.75
CA GLU A 92 12.53 11.34 -1.54
C GLU A 92 11.67 12.60 -1.42
N ALA A 93 10.34 12.47 -1.55
CA ALA A 93 9.41 13.58 -1.36
C ALA A 93 9.46 14.15 0.06
N ALA A 94 9.61 13.31 1.08
CA ALA A 94 9.69 13.74 2.48
C ALA A 94 10.98 14.50 2.79
N ILE A 95 12.08 14.25 2.06
CA ILE A 95 13.38 14.91 2.25
C ILE A 95 13.69 15.96 1.18
N ALA A 96 12.78 16.25 0.25
CA ALA A 96 12.97 17.26 -0.79
C ALA A 96 12.90 18.72 -0.27
N GLY A 97 12.54 18.91 1.00
CA GLY A 97 12.37 20.22 1.63
C GLY A 97 13.68 21.03 1.73
N PRO A 98 13.63 22.38 1.67
CA PRO A 98 14.81 23.25 1.79
C PRO A 98 15.65 23.01 3.06
N GLU A 99 15.02 22.52 4.12
CA GLU A 99 15.65 22.18 5.39
C GLU A 99 16.65 21.01 5.28
N TYR A 100 16.40 20.07 4.37
CA TYR A 100 17.24 18.88 4.15
C TYR A 100 18.34 19.12 3.09
N GLN A 101 18.21 20.15 2.25
CA GLN A 101 19.20 20.50 1.23
C GLN A 101 20.58 20.87 1.80
N LYS A 102 20.64 21.24 3.09
CA LYS A 102 21.87 21.58 3.79
C LYS A 102 22.60 20.38 4.37
N LEU A 103 21.98 19.19 4.34
CA LEU A 103 22.60 17.97 4.82
C LEU A 103 23.67 17.51 3.83
N VAL A 104 24.85 17.19 4.36
CA VAL A 104 25.96 16.64 3.59
C VAL A 104 26.23 15.21 4.07
N VAL A 105 26.44 14.32 3.11
CA VAL A 105 26.92 12.96 3.40
C VAL A 105 28.42 13.06 3.65
N LEU A 106 28.88 12.60 4.81
CA LEU A 106 30.29 12.45 5.15
C LEU A 106 30.64 10.97 5.06
N ASP A 107 31.76 10.65 4.41
CA ASP A 107 32.30 9.30 4.23
C ASP A 107 33.32 8.92 5.32
#